data_AF-A0A2H9LH91-F1
#
_entry.id   AF-A0A2H9LH91-F1
#
_cell.length_a   1.000
_cell.length_b   1.000
_cell.length_c   1.000
_cell.angle_alpha   90.00
_cell.angle_beta   90.00
_cell.angle_gamma   90.00
#
_symmetry.space_group_name_H-M   'P 1'
#
loop_
_entity.id
_entity.type
_entity.pdbx_description
1 polymer ?
#
loop_
_entity_poly.entity_id
_entity_poly.type
_entity_poly.pdbx_seq_one_letter_code
_entity_poly.pdbx_strand_id
1 'polypeptide(L)'
;MKSIKSRKGVELSINVIIIALIALVVLVVLFAIFTGRMGFFSNYLSGPCSKRNGVCKTSCDLTTQTVFVGASDCTTGQVCCITNS
;
A
#
# COMPACT_ATOMS: atom_id res chain seq x y z
N MET A 1 -37.56 -16.23 -47.07
CA MET A 1 -37.64 -14.86 -46.50
C MET A 1 -36.66 -14.75 -45.34
N LYS A 2 -35.67 -13.86 -45.44
CA LYS A 2 -34.58 -13.72 -44.47
C LYS A 2 -35.02 -12.73 -43.39
N SER A 3 -35.31 -13.23 -42.18
CA SER A 3 -35.74 -12.41 -41.05
C SER A 3 -34.57 -11.60 -40.50
N ILE A 4 -34.68 -10.27 -40.53
CA ILE A 4 -33.67 -9.32 -40.06
C ILE A 4 -33.96 -9.07 -38.57
N LYS A 5 -33.21 -9.75 -37.68
CA LYS A 5 -33.29 -9.55 -36.23
C LYS A 5 -32.64 -8.21 -35.87
N SER A 6 -33.45 -7.17 -35.66
CA SER A 6 -32.98 -5.84 -35.24
C SER A 6 -32.26 -5.93 -33.90
N ARG A 7 -31.00 -5.48 -33.84
CA ARG A 7 -30.26 -5.32 -32.58
C ARG A 7 -30.78 -4.07 -31.90
N LYS A 8 -31.48 -4.24 -30.78
CA LYS A 8 -31.89 -3.13 -29.91
C LYS A 8 -30.63 -2.42 -29.42
N GLY A 9 -30.40 -1.21 -29.91
CA GLY A 9 -29.41 -0.31 -29.34
C GLY A 9 -29.75 -0.10 -27.86
N VAL A 10 -28.75 -0.24 -27.00
CA VAL A 10 -28.94 0.03 -25.58
C VAL A 10 -29.11 1.54 -25.46
N GLU A 11 -30.35 2.00 -25.34
CA GLU A 11 -30.67 3.35 -24.92
C GLU A 11 -30.25 3.46 -23.46
N LEU A 12 -28.95 3.68 -23.22
CA LEU A 12 -28.42 3.95 -21.89
C LEU A 12 -29.04 5.28 -21.45
N SER A 13 -30.01 5.19 -20.55
CA SER A 13 -30.64 6.35 -19.93
C SER A 13 -29.55 7.26 -19.36
N ILE A 14 -29.70 8.58 -19.57
CA ILE A 14 -28.78 9.62 -19.06
C ILE A 14 -28.48 9.42 -17.57
N ASN A 15 -29.45 8.93 -16.79
CA ASN A 15 -29.26 8.62 -15.38
C ASN A 15 -28.16 7.58 -15.13
N VAL A 16 -28.04 6.57 -15.99
CA VAL A 16 -27.00 5.53 -15.88
C VAL A 16 -25.61 6.13 -16.12
N ILE A 17 -25.50 7.04 -17.09
CA ILE A 17 -24.24 7.75 -17.39
C ILE A 17 -23.82 8.61 -16.19
N ILE A 18 -24.76 9.34 -15.59
CA ILE A 18 -24.49 10.18 -14.41
C ILE A 18 -24.00 9.32 -13.23
N ILE A 19 -24.68 8.21 -12.94
CA ILE A 19 -24.28 7.30 -11.85
C ILE A 19 -22.89 6.70 -12.11
N ALA A 20 -22.61 6.29 -13.36
CA ALA A 20 -21.30 5.75 -13.73
C ALA A 20 -20.17 6.77 -13.51
N LEU A 21 -20.39 8.04 -13.85
CA LEU A 21 -19.42 9.11 -13.62
C LEU A 21 -19.18 9.38 -12.13
N ILE A 22 -20.24 9.44 -11.32
CA ILE A 22 -20.12 9.62 -9.87
C ILE A 22 -19.32 8.46 -9.25
N ALA A 23 -19.64 7.22 -9.62
CA ALA A 23 -18.93 6.04 -9.13
C ALA A 23 -17.44 6.06 -9.51
N LEU A 24 -17.12 6.49 -10.74
CA LEU A 24 -15.75 6.60 -11.21
C LEU A 24 -14.95 7.66 -10.42
N VAL A 25 -15.54 8.83 -10.14
CA VAL A 25 -14.88 9.87 -9.34
C VAL A 25 -14.61 9.38 -7.92
N VAL A 26 -15.60 8.74 -7.27
CA VAL A 26 -15.43 8.19 -5.92
C VAL A 26 -14.31 7.15 -5.90
N LEU A 27 -14.25 6.27 -6.89
CA LEU A 27 -13.20 5.26 -7.00
C LEU A 27 -11.80 5.90 -7.10
N VAL A 28 -11.65 6.94 -7.94
CA VAL A 28 -10.36 7.65 -8.08
C VAL A 28 -9.94 8.31 -6.76
N VAL A 29 -10.87 8.96 -6.06
CA VAL A 29 -10.58 9.61 -4.76
C VAL A 29 -10.15 8.58 -3.72
N LEU A 30 -10.87 7.46 -3.61
CA LEU A 30 -10.49 6.37 -2.71
C LEU A 30 -9.11 5.82 -3.04
N PHE A 31 -8.84 5.58 -4.33
CA PHE A 31 -7.53 5.09 -4.78
C PHE A 31 -6.41 6.06 -4.40
N ALA A 32 -6.58 7.37 -4.64
CA ALA A 32 -5.60 8.38 -4.28
C ALA A 32 -5.30 8.40 -2.77
N ILE A 33 -6.33 8.30 -1.92
CA ILE A 33 -6.16 8.25 -0.45
C ILE A 33 -5.45 6.97 -0.03
N PHE A 34 -5.88 5.82 -0.56
CA PHE A 34 -5.28 4.53 -0.22
C PHE A 34 -3.82 4.45 -0.67
N THR A 35 -3.49 4.89 -1.89
CA THR A 35 -2.10 4.96 -2.37
C THR A 35 -1.25 5.91 -1.53
N GLY A 36 -1.77 7.09 -1.19
CA GLY A 36 -1.06 8.06 -0.35
C GLY A 36 -0.73 7.50 1.04
N ARG A 37 -1.66 6.78 1.67
CA ARG A 37 -1.43 6.14 2.98
C ARG A 37 -0.46 4.97 2.91
N MET A 38 -0.52 4.12 1.88
CA MET A 38 0.43 3.01 1.71
C MET A 38 1.89 3.48 1.60
N GLY A 39 2.14 4.61 0.93
CA GLY A 39 3.47 5.22 0.89
C GLY A 39 4.01 5.61 2.27
N PHE A 40 3.16 6.04 3.20
CA PHE A 40 3.59 6.31 4.58
C PHE A 40 3.91 5.02 5.36
N PHE A 41 3.14 3.95 5.16
CA PHE A 41 3.39 2.68 5.84
C PHE A 41 4.68 2.01 5.37
N SER A 42 5.02 2.05 4.08
CA SER A 42 6.28 1.47 3.58
C SER A 42 7.51 2.18 4.16
N ASN A 43 7.45 3.51 4.32
CA ASN A 43 8.48 4.30 4.98
C ASN A 43 8.59 3.99 6.48
N TYR A 44 7.49 3.63 7.14
CA TYR A 44 7.52 3.22 8.55
C TYR A 44 8.12 1.81 8.72
N LEU A 45 7.78 0.89 7.82
CA LEU A 45 8.30 -0.49 7.81
C LEU A 45 9.77 -0.57 7.41
N SER A 46 10.22 0.27 6.47
CA SER A 46 11.61 0.27 5.96
C SER A 46 12.44 1.42 6.53
N GLY A 47 12.01 1.99 7.65
CA GLY A 47 12.64 3.16 8.24
C GLY A 47 14.04 2.86 8.80
N PRO A 48 14.83 3.91 9.05
CA PRO A 48 16.16 3.77 9.63
C PRO A 48 16.14 3.02 10.97
N CYS A 49 17.10 2.12 11.20
CA CYS A 49 17.36 1.51 12.51
C CYS A 49 17.59 2.60 13.57
N SER A 50 18.28 3.69 13.18
CA SER A 50 18.55 4.84 14.05
C SER A 50 17.28 5.59 14.48
N LYS A 51 16.20 5.57 13.69
CA LYS A 51 14.92 6.20 14.05
C LYS A 51 14.18 5.41 15.14
N ARG A 52 14.55 4.14 15.34
CA ARG A 52 13.96 3.25 16.35
C ARG A 52 14.86 3.05 17.56
N ASN A 53 15.85 3.93 17.75
CA ASN A 53 16.85 3.83 18.81
C ASN A 53 17.59 2.47 18.79
N GLY A 54 17.74 1.89 17.60
CA GLY A 54 18.40 0.60 17.40
C GLY A 54 19.83 0.74 16.91
N VAL A 55 20.61 -0.33 17.08
CA VAL A 55 21.99 -0.46 16.59
C VAL A 55 22.09 -1.63 15.62
N CYS A 56 22.74 -1.41 14.47
CA CYS A 56 23.00 -2.47 13.50
C CYS A 56 24.11 -3.40 14.02
N LYS A 57 23.80 -4.68 14.15
CA LYS A 57 24.77 -5.74 14.53
C LYS A 57 24.52 -6.99 13.68
N THR A 58 25.49 -7.89 13.62
CA THR A 58 25.33 -9.20 12.96
C THR A 58 24.42 -10.13 13.74
N SER A 59 24.35 -9.97 15.07
CA SER A 59 23.44 -10.68 15.95
C SER A 59 23.00 -9.76 17.11
N CYS A 60 21.75 -9.89 17.52
CA CYS A 60 21.21 -9.22 18.70
C CYS A 60 21.22 -10.16 19.90
N ASP A 61 21.34 -9.60 21.09
CA ASP A 61 21.18 -10.36 22.33
C ASP A 61 19.69 -10.51 22.64
N LEU A 62 19.14 -11.70 22.38
CA LEU A 62 17.70 -11.98 22.52
C LEU A 62 17.17 -11.84 23.96
N THR A 63 18.06 -11.71 24.95
CA THR A 63 17.68 -11.50 26.35
C THR A 63 17.28 -10.07 26.67
N THR A 64 17.76 -9.09 25.90
CA THR A 64 17.57 -7.65 26.15
C THR A 64 17.13 -6.86 24.92
N GLN A 65 17.23 -7.47 23.73
CA GLN A 65 17.01 -6.80 22.46
C GLN A 65 16.03 -7.58 21.58
N THR A 66 15.26 -6.82 20.80
CA THR A 66 14.40 -7.35 19.75
C THR A 66 15.07 -7.17 18.38
N VAL A 67 14.90 -8.17 17.52
CA VAL A 67 15.45 -8.16 16.17
C VAL A 67 14.43 -7.56 15.22
N PHE A 68 14.83 -6.51 14.50
CA PHE A 68 14.05 -5.96 13.40
C PHE A 68 14.75 -6.21 12.07
N VAL A 69 14.09 -6.96 11.19
CA VAL A 69 14.55 -7.30 9.84
C VAL A 69 13.89 -6.34 8.86
N GLY A 70 14.69 -5.63 8.05
CA GLY A 70 14.18 -4.64 7.08
C GLY A 70 14.54 -3.18 7.36
N ALA A 71 15.50 -2.91 8.24
CA ALA A 71 16.07 -1.57 8.38
C ALA A 71 16.91 -1.21 7.14
N SER A 72 16.71 -0.01 6.60
CA SER A 72 17.37 0.46 5.37
C SER A 72 18.82 0.92 5.56
N ASP A 73 19.26 1.20 6.78
CA ASP A 73 20.63 1.67 7.06
C ASP A 73 21.60 0.58 7.54
N CYS A 74 21.12 -0.66 7.74
CA CYS A 74 22.01 -1.76 8.08
C CYS A 74 22.58 -2.40 6.80
N THR A 75 23.89 -2.67 6.82
CA THR A 75 24.60 -3.31 5.69
C THR A 75 24.06 -4.73 5.44
N THR A 76 24.27 -5.27 4.24
CA THR A 76 23.90 -6.66 3.91
C THR A 76 24.47 -7.66 4.92
N GLY A 77 23.60 -8.39 5.62
CA GLY A 77 23.98 -9.36 6.66
C GLY A 77 23.93 -8.83 8.10
N GLN A 78 23.55 -7.57 8.31
CA GLN A 78 23.30 -7.00 9.63
C GLN A 78 21.79 -6.88 9.90
N VAL A 79 21.41 -7.06 11.16
CA VAL A 79 20.05 -6.88 11.66
C VAL A 79 20.00 -5.66 12.60
N CYS A 80 18.84 -5.01 12.69
CA CYS A 80 18.64 -3.89 13.59
C CYS A 80 18.25 -4.41 14.98
N CYS A 81 19.07 -4.12 15.99
CA CYS A 81 18.83 -4.52 17.37
C CYS A 81 18.25 -3.36 18.17
N ILE A 82 17.03 -3.53 18.67
CA ILE A 82 16.33 -2.52 19.46
C ILE A 82 16.36 -2.96 20.93
N THR A 83 16.99 -2.19 21.80
CA THR A 83 17.00 -2.43 23.24
C THR A 83 15.61 -2.20 23.79
N ASN A 84 15.01 -3.23 24.40
CA ASN A 84 13.76 -3.08 25.14
C ASN A 84 14.12 -2.48 26.50
N SER A 85 13.82 -1.20 26.70
CA SER A 85 13.93 -0.53 28.01
C SER A 85 12.63 -0.71 28.77
#